data_AF-A0A6N9BJH8-F1
#
_entry.id   AF-A0A6N9BJH8-F1
#
_cell.length_a   1.000
_cell.length_b   1.000
_cell.length_c   1.000
_cell.angle_alpha   90.00
_cell.angle_beta   90.00
_cell.angle_gamma   90.00
#
_symmetry.space_group_name_H-M   'P 1'
#
loop_
_entity.id
_entity.type
_entity.pdbx_description
1 polymer ?
#
loop_
_entity_poly.entity_id
_entity_poly.type
_entity_poly.pdbx_seq_one_letter_code
_entity_poly.pdbx_strand_id
1 'polypeptide(L)'
;RNTVDRKWGGAYLTRDFFFRLHETMADNTVLIVGRREGRIVCGALNMRGADTLYGRNWGCDTRFRFLHFEACYYQAIDYAIREGLQRVEAGAQGQHKIQRGYVPVETYSAHWIADRNFRRAVADYLQRERDAVGDEIEFLADFSPFRQEG
;
A
#
# COMPACT_ATOMS: atom_id res chain seq x y z
N ARG A 1 -17.94 -11.99 9.35
CA ARG A 1 -18.24 -10.55 9.16
C ARG A 1 -17.15 -9.99 8.25
N ASN A 2 -17.50 -9.59 7.03
CA ASN A 2 -16.56 -9.21 5.98
C ASN A 2 -16.07 -7.75 6.15
N THR A 3 -14.82 -7.47 5.81
CA THR A 3 -14.21 -6.12 5.84
C THR A 3 -14.86 -5.18 4.82
N VAL A 4 -15.37 -5.73 3.71
CA VAL A 4 -16.03 -5.01 2.62
C VAL A 4 -17.24 -4.20 3.13
N ASP A 5 -18.09 -4.81 3.97
CA ASP A 5 -19.36 -4.20 4.39
C ASP A 5 -19.24 -3.05 5.41
N ARG A 6 -18.05 -2.77 5.96
CA ARG A 6 -17.92 -1.89 7.14
C ARG A 6 -17.74 -0.40 6.85
N LYS A 7 -17.33 0.02 5.65
CA LYS A 7 -16.98 1.44 5.38
C LYS A 7 -17.09 1.85 3.90
N TRP A 8 -18.23 1.61 3.24
CA TRP A 8 -18.45 2.02 1.84
C TRP A 8 -17.62 1.23 0.79
N GLY A 9 -17.03 0.09 1.16
CA GLY A 9 -16.34 -0.79 0.24
C GLY A 9 -17.32 -1.73 -0.44
N GLY A 10 -17.51 -1.60 -1.75
CA GLY A 10 -18.04 -2.72 -2.54
C GLY A 10 -16.89 -3.68 -2.87
N ALA A 11 -17.18 -4.97 -3.01
CA ALA A 11 -16.26 -5.88 -3.69
C ALA A 11 -16.22 -5.51 -5.18
N TYR A 12 -15.43 -4.49 -5.52
CA TYR A 12 -15.38 -3.90 -6.86
C TYR A 12 -14.53 -4.74 -7.83
N LEU A 13 -13.70 -5.64 -7.30
CA LEU A 13 -12.94 -6.61 -8.10
C LEU A 13 -13.74 -7.91 -8.19
N THR A 14 -13.96 -8.37 -9.42
CA THR A 14 -14.67 -9.61 -9.71
C THR A 14 -13.71 -10.80 -9.69
N ARG A 15 -14.26 -12.02 -9.70
CA ARG A 15 -13.43 -13.23 -9.87
C ARG A 15 -12.67 -13.23 -11.21
N ASP A 16 -13.32 -12.75 -12.27
CA ASP A 16 -12.72 -12.64 -13.62
C ASP A 16 -11.47 -11.76 -13.62
N PHE A 17 -11.46 -10.67 -12.84
CA PHE A 17 -10.28 -9.83 -12.66
C PHE A 17 -9.06 -10.64 -12.19
N PHE A 18 -9.22 -11.51 -11.19
CA PHE A 18 -8.10 -12.30 -10.66
C PHE A 18 -7.62 -13.38 -11.64
N PHE A 19 -8.52 -13.95 -12.45
CA PHE A 19 -8.11 -14.87 -13.51
C PHE A 19 -7.27 -14.15 -14.58
N ARG A 20 -7.75 -12.99 -15.06
CA ARG A 20 -6.99 -12.18 -16.02
C ARG A 20 -5.66 -11.70 -15.46
N LEU A 21 -5.62 -11.34 -14.18
CA LEU A 21 -4.38 -10.94 -13.50
C LEU A 21 -3.35 -12.06 -13.52
N HIS A 22 -3.77 -13.30 -13.24
CA HIS A 22 -2.90 -14.47 -13.36
C HIS A 22 -2.43 -14.70 -14.80
N GLU A 23 -3.34 -14.67 -15.77
CA GLU A 23 -3.01 -14.91 -17.18
C GLU A 23 -2.03 -13.89 -17.77
N THR A 24 -2.11 -12.64 -17.33
CA THR A 24 -1.37 -11.52 -17.96
C THR A 24 -0.20 -11.01 -17.13
N MET A 25 -0.20 -11.26 -15.81
CA MET A 25 0.75 -10.64 -14.87
C MET A 25 1.19 -11.59 -13.75
N ALA A 26 1.18 -12.92 -13.96
CA ALA A 26 1.59 -13.90 -12.96
C ALA A 26 2.97 -13.58 -12.34
N ASP A 27 3.97 -13.30 -13.18
CA ASP A 27 5.35 -13.04 -12.73
C ASP A 27 5.49 -11.73 -11.94
N ASN A 28 4.52 -10.82 -12.10
CA ASN A 28 4.44 -9.56 -11.40
C ASN A 28 3.44 -9.59 -10.23
N THR A 29 2.92 -10.77 -9.89
CA THR A 29 1.92 -10.94 -8.82
C THR A 29 2.52 -11.73 -7.67
N VAL A 30 2.48 -11.16 -6.47
CA VAL A 30 3.01 -11.78 -5.26
C VAL A 30 1.87 -11.98 -4.26
N LEU A 31 1.64 -13.23 -3.88
CA LEU A 31 0.61 -13.60 -2.91
C LEU A 31 1.25 -14.18 -1.64
N ILE A 32 1.14 -13.44 -0.54
CA ILE A 32 1.52 -13.94 0.79
C ILE A 32 0.31 -14.65 1.38
N VAL A 33 0.47 -15.92 1.73
CA VAL A 33 -0.63 -16.79 2.19
C VAL A 33 -0.35 -17.31 3.59
N GLY A 34 -1.27 -17.07 4.52
CA GLY A 34 -1.23 -17.70 5.84
C GLY A 34 -1.98 -19.02 5.84
N ARG A 35 -1.37 -20.06 6.43
CA ARG A 35 -2.00 -21.37 6.61
C ARG A 35 -2.11 -21.74 8.08
N ARG A 36 -3.22 -22.37 8.44
CA ARG A 36 -3.44 -23.01 9.74
C ARG A 36 -3.98 -24.40 9.50
N GLU A 37 -3.33 -25.41 10.09
CA GLU A 37 -3.76 -26.81 9.97
C GLU A 37 -3.94 -27.24 8.48
N GLY A 38 -3.00 -26.81 7.63
CA GLY A 38 -3.01 -27.07 6.18
C GLY A 38 -3.96 -26.19 5.36
N ARG A 39 -4.91 -25.50 5.98
CA ARG A 39 -5.90 -24.65 5.29
C ARG A 39 -5.41 -23.22 5.16
N ILE A 40 -5.65 -22.60 4.00
CA ILE A 40 -5.43 -21.17 3.80
C ILE A 40 -6.44 -20.43 4.68
N VAL A 41 -5.97 -19.43 5.43
CA VAL A 41 -6.81 -18.59 6.30
C VAL A 41 -6.72 -17.11 5.98
N CYS A 42 -5.71 -16.69 5.22
CA CYS A 42 -5.55 -15.31 4.78
C CYS A 42 -4.71 -15.19 3.50
N GLY A 43 -4.80 -14.03 2.86
CA GLY A 43 -3.99 -13.67 1.71
C GLY A 43 -3.73 -12.16 1.64
N ALA A 44 -2.48 -11.77 1.41
CA ALA A 44 -2.08 -10.42 1.03
C ALA A 44 -1.58 -10.42 -0.42
N LEU A 45 -2.33 -9.76 -1.29
CA LEU A 45 -1.99 -9.58 -2.70
C LEU A 45 -1.14 -8.32 -2.88
N ASN A 46 -0.01 -8.49 -3.55
CA ASN A 46 0.90 -7.43 -3.92
C ASN A 46 1.21 -7.48 -5.42
N MET A 47 1.52 -6.33 -5.99
CA MET A 47 2.05 -6.20 -7.35
C MET A 47 3.54 -5.88 -7.29
N ARG A 48 4.35 -6.61 -8.03
CA ARG A 48 5.79 -6.38 -8.16
C ARG A 48 6.04 -5.47 -9.36
N GLY A 49 6.69 -4.34 -9.11
CA GLY A 49 7.31 -3.50 -10.14
C GLY A 49 8.78 -3.89 -10.37
N ALA A 50 9.52 -3.05 -11.10
CA ALA A 50 10.94 -3.29 -11.36
C ALA A 50 11.79 -3.32 -10.07
N ASP A 51 11.53 -2.39 -9.15
CA ASP A 51 12.30 -2.18 -7.91
C ASP A 51 11.41 -2.04 -6.66
N THR A 52 10.09 -2.06 -6.81
CA THR A 52 9.14 -1.72 -5.75
C THR A 52 8.04 -2.78 -5.63
N LEU A 53 7.69 -3.15 -4.40
CA LEU A 53 6.54 -4.00 -4.10
C LEU A 53 5.35 -3.15 -3.65
N TYR A 54 4.20 -3.31 -4.29
CA TYR A 54 3.00 -2.54 -3.99
C TYR A 54 1.90 -3.41 -3.36
N GLY A 55 1.53 -3.12 -2.11
CA GLY A 55 0.38 -3.75 -1.45
C GLY A 55 -0.95 -3.36 -2.11
N ARG A 56 -1.86 -4.33 -2.27
CA ARG A 56 -3.17 -4.12 -2.90
C ARG A 56 -4.33 -4.58 -2.04
N ASN A 57 -4.53 -5.90 -1.94
CA ASN A 57 -5.72 -6.48 -1.31
C ASN A 57 -5.32 -7.38 -0.14
N TRP A 58 -6.07 -7.31 0.95
CA TRP A 58 -5.93 -8.20 2.09
C TRP A 58 -7.26 -8.90 2.36
N GLY A 59 -7.21 -10.21 2.60
CA GLY A 59 -8.36 -11.01 2.99
C GLY A 59 -8.00 -11.99 4.09
N CYS A 60 -8.96 -12.26 4.98
CA CYS A 60 -8.81 -13.28 6.02
C CYS A 60 -10.18 -13.86 6.38
N ASP A 61 -10.25 -15.18 6.54
CA ASP A 61 -11.49 -15.90 6.81
C ASP A 61 -12.05 -15.62 8.21
N THR A 62 -11.16 -15.31 9.16
CA THR A 62 -11.53 -15.00 10.55
C THR A 62 -10.58 -13.96 11.15
N ARG A 63 -10.87 -13.51 12.38
CA ARG A 63 -10.04 -12.52 13.06
C ARG A 63 -8.89 -13.20 13.79
N PHE A 64 -7.70 -13.06 13.27
CA PHE A 64 -6.47 -13.37 14.00
C PHE A 64 -5.85 -12.08 14.54
N ARG A 65 -5.34 -12.13 15.78
CA ARG A 65 -4.58 -11.00 16.31
C ARG A 65 -3.29 -10.86 15.50
N PHE A 66 -3.03 -9.62 15.10
CA PHE A 66 -1.83 -9.19 14.39
C PHE A 66 -1.54 -9.80 13.00
N LEU A 67 -2.34 -10.75 12.51
CA LEU A 67 -2.09 -11.41 11.22
C LEU A 67 -2.08 -10.46 10.02
N HIS A 68 -2.88 -9.38 10.07
CA HIS A 68 -2.80 -8.31 9.06
C HIS A 68 -1.43 -7.64 9.06
N PHE A 69 -0.84 -7.40 10.24
CA PHE A 69 0.47 -6.75 10.30
C PHE A 69 1.55 -7.65 9.73
N GLU A 70 1.53 -8.91 10.15
CA GLU A 70 2.44 -9.95 9.69
C GLU A 70 2.42 -10.06 8.17
N ALA A 71 1.25 -10.30 7.58
CA ALA A 71 1.17 -10.61 6.16
C ALA A 71 1.23 -9.38 5.24
N CYS A 72 0.69 -8.22 5.64
CA CYS A 72 0.65 -7.04 4.79
C CYS A 72 1.88 -6.13 4.90
N TYR A 73 2.67 -6.27 5.96
CA TYR A 73 3.87 -5.43 6.16
C TYR A 73 5.12 -6.27 6.32
N TYR A 74 5.22 -7.12 7.35
CA TYR A 74 6.49 -7.79 7.65
C TYR A 74 6.88 -8.82 6.58
N GLN A 75 5.96 -9.71 6.19
CA GLN A 75 6.20 -10.65 5.09
C GLN A 75 6.41 -9.94 3.73
N ALA A 76 5.80 -8.77 3.52
CA ALA A 76 6.00 -7.97 2.32
C ALA A 76 7.40 -7.34 2.29
N ILE A 77 7.87 -6.84 3.43
CA ILE A 77 9.23 -6.32 3.63
C ILE A 77 10.27 -7.43 3.46
N ASP A 78 10.07 -8.58 4.11
CA ASP A 78 10.95 -9.74 3.99
C ASP A 78 11.07 -10.22 2.54
N TYR A 79 9.93 -10.28 1.83
CA TYR A 79 9.92 -10.59 0.40
C TYR A 79 10.75 -9.56 -0.38
N ALA A 80 10.53 -8.27 -0.16
CA ALA A 80 11.23 -7.21 -0.88
C ALA A 80 12.75 -7.27 -0.67
N ILE A 81 13.19 -7.49 0.57
CA ILE A 81 14.61 -7.66 0.91
C ILE A 81 15.18 -8.88 0.18
N ARG A 82 14.51 -10.02 0.23
CA ARG A 82 14.99 -11.26 -0.41
C ARG A 82 15.12 -11.11 -1.93
N GLU A 83 14.18 -10.41 -2.56
CA GLU A 83 14.15 -10.22 -4.01
C GLU A 83 14.95 -8.98 -4.48
N GLY A 84 15.63 -8.28 -3.57
CA GLY A 84 16.44 -7.10 -3.88
C GLY A 84 15.63 -5.86 -4.30
N LEU A 85 14.35 -5.81 -3.93
CA LEU A 85 13.50 -4.63 -4.16
C LEU A 85 13.90 -3.51 -3.19
N GLN A 86 13.91 -2.28 -3.69
CA GLN A 86 14.36 -1.09 -2.97
C GLN A 86 13.27 -0.52 -2.06
N ARG A 87 12.00 -0.80 -2.35
CA ARG A 87 10.87 -0.19 -1.63
C ARG A 87 9.69 -1.14 -1.49
N VAL A 88 8.97 -1.00 -0.39
CA VAL A 88 7.61 -1.51 -0.21
C VAL A 88 6.66 -0.33 -0.03
N GLU A 89 5.57 -0.32 -0.80
CA GLU A 89 4.48 0.62 -0.65
C GLU A 89 3.25 -0.08 -0.10
N ALA A 90 2.94 0.15 1.18
CA ALA A 90 1.78 -0.44 1.84
C ALA A 90 0.46 0.31 1.54
N GLY A 91 0.32 0.88 0.34
CA GLY A 91 -0.83 1.65 -0.12
C GLY A 91 -0.93 3.07 0.47
N ALA A 92 -1.94 3.82 0.03
CA ALA A 92 -2.24 5.15 0.56
C ALA A 92 -2.80 5.08 2.00
N GLN A 93 -2.77 6.21 2.72
CA GLN A 93 -3.33 6.47 4.07
C GLN A 93 -2.40 6.32 5.28
N GLY A 94 -2.40 7.36 6.12
CA GLY A 94 -2.31 7.27 7.58
C GLY A 94 -0.92 7.30 8.20
N GLN A 95 -0.68 8.33 9.01
CA GLN A 95 0.50 8.51 9.87
C GLN A 95 0.83 7.29 10.75
N HIS A 96 -0.18 6.47 11.06
CA HIS A 96 -0.05 5.23 11.83
C HIS A 96 0.85 4.16 11.18
N LYS A 97 1.26 4.30 9.91
CA LYS A 97 2.19 3.38 9.23
C LYS A 97 3.64 3.56 9.70
N ILE A 98 3.96 4.70 10.31
CA ILE A 98 5.30 4.97 10.85
C ILE A 98 5.67 3.95 11.92
N GLN A 99 4.74 3.69 12.85
CA GLN A 99 4.89 2.64 13.86
C GLN A 99 4.94 1.22 13.28
N ARG A 100 4.72 1.04 11.98
CA ARG A 100 4.76 -0.25 11.27
C ARG A 100 6.00 -0.40 10.38
N GLY A 101 6.96 0.52 10.47
CA GLY A 101 8.22 0.46 9.73
C GLY A 101 8.27 1.27 8.43
N TYR A 102 7.30 2.14 8.16
CA TYR A 102 7.25 2.95 6.93
C TYR A 102 7.61 4.40 7.22
N VAL A 103 8.39 5.03 6.35
CA VAL A 103 8.71 6.45 6.46
C VAL A 103 7.82 7.27 5.52
N PRO A 104 7.49 8.53 5.87
CA PRO A 104 6.83 9.44 4.95
C PRO A 104 7.75 9.70 3.76
N VAL A 105 7.18 9.67 2.55
CA VAL A 105 7.91 9.96 1.30
C VAL A 105 6.97 10.75 0.40
N GLU A 106 7.52 11.76 -0.28
CA GLU A 106 6.77 12.52 -1.28
C GLU A 106 6.29 11.57 -2.40
N THR A 107 5.02 11.66 -2.74
CA THR A 107 4.40 10.86 -3.81
C THR A 107 3.85 11.78 -4.88
N TYR A 108 4.08 11.43 -6.14
CA TYR A 108 3.68 12.24 -7.27
C TYR A 108 2.45 11.65 -7.96
N SER A 109 1.65 12.54 -8.55
CA SER A 109 0.54 12.16 -9.42
C SER A 109 0.54 13.04 -10.67
N ALA A 110 0.14 12.46 -11.80
CA ALA A 110 0.07 13.15 -13.08
C ALA A 110 -1.40 13.28 -13.49
N HIS A 111 -1.83 14.50 -13.80
CA HIS A 111 -3.22 14.82 -14.12
C HIS A 111 -3.29 15.57 -15.43
N TRP A 112 -4.08 15.04 -16.37
CA TRP A 112 -4.46 15.79 -17.57
C TRP A 112 -5.82 16.45 -17.33
N ILE A 113 -5.83 17.79 -17.33
CA ILE A 113 -7.05 18.57 -17.10
C ILE A 113 -7.32 19.40 -18.35
N ALA A 114 -8.34 19.02 -19.12
CA ALA A 114 -8.68 19.66 -20.39
C ALA A 114 -9.12 21.12 -20.21
N ASP A 115 -10.01 21.36 -19.25
CA ASP A 115 -10.54 22.69 -18.96
C ASP A 115 -9.45 23.60 -18.37
N ARG A 116 -9.20 24.73 -19.01
CA ARG A 116 -8.12 25.64 -18.63
C ARG A 116 -8.37 26.32 -17.29
N ASN A 117 -9.63 26.64 -16.98
CA ASN A 117 -9.99 27.31 -15.73
C ASN A 117 -9.84 26.34 -14.56
N PHE A 118 -10.32 25.11 -14.73
CA PHE A 118 -10.17 24.08 -13.71
C PHE A 118 -8.70 23.69 -13.51
N ARG A 119 -7.91 23.58 -14.59
CA ARG A 119 -6.47 23.34 -14.50
C ARG A 119 -5.78 24.43 -13.66
N ARG A 120 -6.13 25.70 -13.89
CA ARG A 120 -5.58 26.81 -13.12
C ARG A 120 -5.99 26.72 -11.65
N ALA A 121 -7.26 26.48 -11.36
CA ALA A 121 -7.75 26.35 -9.98
C ALA A 121 -7.02 25.22 -9.22
N VAL A 122 -6.81 24.07 -9.87
CA VAL A 122 -6.03 22.95 -9.30
C VAL A 122 -4.56 23.36 -9.13
N ALA A 123 -3.94 24.01 -10.12
CA ALA A 123 -2.55 24.45 -10.03
C ALA A 123 -2.31 25.46 -8.89
N ASP A 124 -3.23 26.41 -8.70
CA ASP A 124 -3.16 27.42 -7.63
C ASP A 124 -3.34 26.77 -6.24
N TYR A 125 -4.17 25.73 -6.12
CA TYR A 125 -4.28 24.93 -4.90
C TYR A 125 -3.00 24.13 -4.61
N LEU A 126 -2.45 23.46 -5.64
CA LEU A 126 -1.25 22.62 -5.51
C LEU A 126 -0.01 23.40 -5.05
N GLN A 127 0.05 24.71 -5.24
CA GLN A 127 1.13 25.53 -4.68
C GLN A 127 1.16 25.43 -3.15
N ARG A 128 0.01 25.63 -2.50
CA ARG A 128 -0.10 25.58 -1.03
C ARG A 128 -0.08 24.15 -0.49
N GLU A 129 -0.64 23.20 -1.25
CA GLU A 129 -0.64 21.79 -0.83
C GLU A 129 0.77 21.22 -0.77
N ARG A 130 1.65 21.56 -1.72
CA ARG A 130 3.05 21.06 -1.72
C ARG A 130 3.81 21.50 -0.48
N ASP A 131 3.70 22.77 -0.09
CA ASP A 131 4.36 23.28 1.11
C ASP A 131 3.82 22.55 2.35
N ALA A 132 2.49 22.43 2.48
CA ALA A 132 1.86 21.74 3.61
C ALA A 132 2.23 20.24 3.69
N VAL A 133 2.35 19.56 2.54
CA VAL A 133 2.80 18.16 2.48
C VAL A 133 4.28 18.05 2.86
N GLY A 134 5.12 18.99 2.41
CA GLY A 134 6.53 19.07 2.81
C GLY A 134 6.68 19.21 4.33
N ASP A 135 5.99 20.18 4.92
CA ASP A 135 5.97 20.40 6.38
C ASP A 135 5.47 19.16 7.13
N GLU A 136 4.43 18.48 6.62
CA GLU A 136 3.93 17.23 7.21
C GLU A 136 4.95 16.09 7.12
N ILE A 137 5.67 15.95 6.00
CA ILE A 137 6.72 14.94 5.84
C ILE A 137 7.86 15.18 6.84
N GLU A 138 8.33 16.43 6.97
CA GLU A 138 9.38 16.79 7.93
C GLU A 138 8.94 16.50 9.36
N PHE A 139 7.75 16.97 9.75
CA PHE A 139 7.19 16.69 11.08
C PHE A 139 7.06 15.19 11.37
N LEU A 140 6.65 14.40 10.38
CA LEU A 140 6.50 12.95 10.54
C LEU A 140 7.83 12.20 10.56
N ALA A 141 8.89 12.76 9.98
CA ALA A 141 10.23 12.17 9.98
C ALA A 141 10.81 12.06 11.40
N ASP A 142 10.46 13.00 12.30
CA ASP A 142 10.84 12.98 13.71
C ASP A 142 10.31 11.75 14.48
N PHE A 143 9.24 11.12 13.97
CA PHE A 143 8.65 9.92 14.54
C PHE A 143 9.18 8.63 13.91
N SER A 144 10.23 8.71 13.09
CA SER A 144 10.82 7.57 12.41
C SER A 144 11.06 6.39 13.37
N PRO A 145 10.68 5.16 13.00
CA PRO A 145 10.92 3.97 13.81
C PRO A 145 12.39 3.55 13.81
N PHE A 146 13.22 4.16 12.95
CA PHE A 146 14.63 3.85 12.83
C PHE A 146 15.45 4.59 13.88
N ARG A 147 16.49 3.93 14.36
CA ARG A 147 17.46 4.53 15.27
C ARG A 147 18.16 5.68 14.55
N GLN A 148 18.12 6.88 15.14
CA GLN A 148 18.98 7.97 14.71
C GLN A 148 20.43 7.61 15.04
N GLU A 149 21.33 7.66 14.05
CA GLU A 149 22.76 7.52 14.31
C GLU A 149 23.20 8.72 15.17
N GLY A 150 23.87 8.43 16.28
CA GLY A 150 24.47 9.42 17.17
C GLY A 150 25.98 9.28 17.18
#